data_AF-A0A3B8QK19-F1
#
_entry.id   AF-A0A3B8QK19-F1
#
_cell.length_a   1.000
_cell.length_b   1.000
_cell.length_c   1.000
_cell.angle_alpha   90.00
_cell.angle_beta   90.00
_cell.angle_gamma   90.00
#
_symmetry.space_group_name_H-M   'P 1'
#
loop_
_entity.id
_entity.type
_entity.pdbx_description
1 polymer ?
#
loop_
_entity_poly.entity_id
_entity_poly.type
_entity_poly.pdbx_seq_one_letter_code
_entity_poly.pdbx_strand_id
1 'polypeptide(L)'
;MTVKRIEMALHVQQLCAENGIMVTYQSLNDRVPRYYAQPASKLICIRPTKNTGYYVSALHELGHILGNRQSPTFSTLTRELHAWIWAKKNALVWTDTAERIMRSAMDSYGWQQRQKDIWERVTS
;
A
#
# COMPACT_ATOMS: atom_id res chain seq x y z
N MET A 1 -17.84 -12.13 -4.03
CA MET A 1 -18.19 -10.86 -4.68
C MET A 1 -17.05 -10.45 -5.60
N THR A 2 -17.34 -10.02 -6.83
CA THR A 2 -16.32 -9.56 -7.77
C THR A 2 -16.18 -8.04 -7.66
N VAL A 3 -15.07 -7.55 -7.09
CA VAL A 3 -14.79 -6.11 -7.02
C VAL A 3 -14.42 -5.60 -8.42
N LYS A 4 -15.15 -4.60 -8.90
CA LYS A 4 -14.90 -3.95 -10.19
C LYS A 4 -13.71 -3.00 -10.06
N ARG A 5 -12.99 -2.80 -11.17
CA ARG A 5 -11.83 -1.89 -11.21
C ARG A 5 -12.17 -0.46 -10.82
N ILE A 6 -13.35 0.00 -11.19
CA ILE A 6 -13.84 1.35 -10.82
C ILE A 6 -13.99 1.49 -9.30
N GLU A 7 -14.41 0.43 -8.60
CA GLU A 7 -14.56 0.44 -7.13
C GLU A 7 -13.20 0.56 -6.44
N MET A 8 -12.17 -0.15 -6.94
CA MET A 8 -10.80 0.00 -6.43
C MET A 8 -10.27 1.43 -6.60
N ALA A 9 -10.53 2.06 -7.75
CA ALA A 9 -10.10 3.43 -8.00
C ALA A 9 -10.84 4.43 -7.10
N LEU A 10 -12.17 4.33 -7.03
CA LEU A 10 -13.02 5.17 -6.17
C LEU A 10 -12.64 5.04 -4.71
N HIS A 11 -12.35 3.82 -4.25
CA HIS A 11 -11.95 3.57 -2.87
C HIS A 11 -10.63 4.25 -2.50
N VAL A 12 -9.62 4.23 -3.38
CA VAL A 12 -8.38 4.99 -3.14
C VAL A 12 -8.67 6.49 -3.07
N GLN A 13 -9.51 7.03 -3.97
CA GLN A 13 -9.88 8.45 -3.94
C GLN A 13 -10.63 8.82 -2.66
N GLN A 14 -11.55 7.96 -2.21
CA GLN A 14 -12.31 8.14 -0.99
C GLN A 14 -11.38 8.21 0.22
N LEU A 15 -10.47 7.23 0.37
CA LEU A 15 -9.49 7.23 1.45
C LEU A 15 -8.62 8.48 1.44
N CYS A 16 -8.22 8.96 0.25
CA CYS A 16 -7.44 10.20 0.14
C CYS A 16 -8.26 11.41 0.58
N ALA A 17 -9.50 11.54 0.11
CA ALA A 17 -10.38 12.66 0.43
C ALA A 17 -10.71 12.72 1.92
N GLU A 18 -11.06 11.60 2.54
CA GLU A 18 -11.41 11.50 3.97
C GLU A 18 -10.24 11.87 4.89
N ASN A 19 -9.00 11.64 4.45
CA ASN A 19 -7.80 11.87 5.28
C ASN A 19 -7.03 13.15 4.91
N GLY A 20 -7.51 13.90 3.92
CA GLY A 20 -6.84 15.10 3.39
C GLY A 20 -5.47 14.79 2.77
N ILE A 21 -5.39 13.69 2.01
CA ILE A 21 -4.17 13.25 1.31
C ILE A 21 -4.24 13.69 -0.15
N MET A 22 -3.22 14.40 -0.60
CA MET A 22 -3.06 14.78 -2.00
C MET A 22 -2.53 13.62 -2.83
N VAL A 23 -3.01 13.51 -4.08
CA VAL A 23 -2.58 12.49 -5.02
C VAL A 23 -1.94 13.15 -6.23
N THR A 24 -0.70 12.75 -6.51
CA THR A 24 -0.04 13.04 -7.78
C THR A 24 -0.04 11.79 -8.65
N TYR A 25 -0.39 11.92 -9.92
CA TYR A 25 -0.42 10.78 -10.83
C TYR A 25 0.85 10.71 -11.67
N GLN A 26 1.55 9.58 -11.56
CA GLN A 26 2.60 9.22 -12.50
C GLN A 26 1.99 8.89 -13.87
N SER A 27 2.67 9.28 -14.94
CA SER A 27 2.32 8.90 -16.31
C SER A 27 2.31 7.38 -16.51
N LEU A 28 1.33 6.90 -17.26
CA LEU A 28 1.27 5.49 -17.67
C LEU A 28 2.29 5.15 -18.75
N ASN A 29 2.86 6.15 -19.43
CA ASN A 29 3.88 5.98 -20.46
C ASN A 29 5.27 5.74 -19.87
N ASP A 30 5.44 5.98 -18.56
CA ASP A 30 6.71 5.71 -17.90
C ASP A 30 6.98 4.21 -17.89
N ARG A 31 8.22 3.82 -18.23
CA ARG A 31 8.61 2.41 -18.31
C ARG A 31 8.52 1.69 -16.96
N VAL A 32 8.77 2.39 -15.85
CA VAL A 32 8.82 1.82 -14.50
C VAL A 32 7.91 2.62 -13.56
N PRO A 33 7.01 1.95 -12.81
CA PRO A 33 6.25 2.60 -11.75
C PRO A 33 7.18 3.15 -10.67
N ARG A 34 6.95 4.39 -10.22
CA ARG A 34 7.68 5.02 -9.11
C ARG A 34 6.70 5.58 -8.11
N TYR A 35 6.25 4.70 -7.22
CA TYR A 35 5.33 5.07 -6.15
C TYR A 35 6.11 5.55 -4.94
N TYR A 36 5.53 6.52 -4.24
CA TYR A 36 6.08 7.01 -2.98
C TYR A 36 5.00 7.73 -2.17
N ALA A 37 5.25 7.82 -0.87
CA ALA A 37 4.52 8.65 0.06
C ALA A 37 5.42 9.74 0.65
N GLN A 38 4.84 10.90 0.91
CA GLN A 38 5.44 12.00 1.67
C GLN A 38 4.53 12.28 2.88
N PRO A 39 4.77 11.63 4.04
CA PRO A 39 3.87 11.73 5.19
C PRO A 39 3.71 13.15 5.73
N ALA A 40 4.80 13.93 5.77
CA ALA A 40 4.78 15.30 6.30
C ALA A 40 3.86 16.25 5.51
N SER A 41 3.78 16.08 4.19
CA SER A 41 2.93 16.88 3.31
C SER A 41 1.62 16.18 2.93
N LYS A 42 1.33 15.02 3.53
CA LYS A 42 0.20 14.14 3.18
C LYS A 42 0.03 13.96 1.67
N LEU A 43 1.07 13.53 0.98
CA LEU A 43 1.04 13.31 -0.46
C LEU A 43 1.41 11.88 -0.82
N ILE A 44 0.72 11.29 -1.78
CA ILE A 44 1.15 10.05 -2.44
C ILE A 44 1.32 10.28 -3.95
N CYS A 45 2.28 9.58 -4.53
CA CYS A 45 2.44 9.46 -5.98
C CYS A 45 2.12 8.03 -6.40
N ILE A 46 1.12 7.88 -7.27
CA ILE A 46 0.64 6.58 -7.74
C ILE A 46 0.32 6.63 -9.24
N ARG A 47 0.12 5.49 -9.88
CA ARG A 47 -0.54 5.45 -11.19
C ARG A 47 -2.06 5.37 -11.00
N PRO A 48 -2.86 5.80 -12.00
CA PRO A 48 -4.29 5.54 -12.00
C PRO A 48 -4.59 4.05 -11.77
N THR A 49 -5.41 3.74 -10.76
CA THR A 49 -5.72 2.37 -10.33
C THR A 49 -6.50 1.62 -11.42
N LYS A 50 -5.80 0.84 -12.24
CA LYS A 50 -6.37 0.08 -13.37
C LYS A 50 -6.39 -1.43 -13.17
N ASN A 51 -5.65 -1.93 -12.20
CA ASN A 51 -5.54 -3.34 -11.87
C ASN A 51 -5.22 -3.51 -10.38
N THR A 52 -5.29 -4.76 -9.90
CA THR A 52 -5.03 -5.08 -8.49
C THR A 52 -3.64 -4.67 -8.03
N GLY A 53 -2.63 -4.77 -8.89
CA GLY A 53 -1.26 -4.38 -8.53
C GLY A 53 -1.16 -2.88 -8.22
N TYR A 54 -1.73 -2.03 -9.09
CA TYR A 54 -1.73 -0.59 -8.85
C TYR A 54 -2.58 -0.21 -7.64
N TYR A 55 -3.68 -0.93 -7.42
CA TYR A 55 -4.53 -0.74 -6.26
C TYR A 55 -3.78 -1.01 -4.95
N VAL A 56 -3.15 -2.17 -4.82
CA VAL A 56 -2.50 -2.56 -3.56
C VAL A 56 -1.25 -1.74 -3.28
N SER A 57 -0.53 -1.34 -4.34
CA SER A 57 0.57 -0.38 -4.19
C SER A 57 0.08 1.00 -3.75
N ALA A 58 -1.06 1.48 -4.26
CA ALA A 58 -1.62 2.74 -3.78
C ALA A 58 -2.02 2.66 -2.29
N LEU A 59 -2.61 1.53 -1.86
CA LEU A 59 -2.90 1.29 -0.45
C LEU A 59 -1.64 1.20 0.41
N HIS A 60 -0.54 0.66 -0.12
CA HIS A 60 0.76 0.66 0.54
C HIS A 60 1.27 2.08 0.79
N GLU A 61 1.23 2.95 -0.22
CA GLU A 61 1.63 4.35 -0.05
C GLU A 61 0.74 5.09 0.96
N LEU A 62 -0.57 4.81 0.96
CA LEU A 62 -1.46 5.31 2.00
C LEU A 62 -1.10 4.76 3.39
N GLY A 63 -0.67 3.49 3.48
CA GLY A 63 -0.20 2.86 4.70
C GLY A 63 1.05 3.53 5.29
N HIS A 64 1.90 4.15 4.46
CA HIS A 64 3.01 4.97 4.97
C HIS A 64 2.57 6.25 5.66
N ILE A 65 1.36 6.74 5.36
CA ILE A 65 0.81 7.96 5.96
C ILE A 65 -0.13 7.62 7.13
N LEU A 66 -1.00 6.63 6.94
CA LEU A 66 -2.11 6.29 7.83
C LEU A 66 -1.84 5.07 8.70
N GLY A 67 -0.80 4.30 8.39
CA GLY A 67 -0.44 3.10 9.11
C GLY A 67 0.19 3.39 10.47
N ASN A 68 0.12 2.39 11.34
CA ASN A 68 0.84 2.43 12.61
C ASN A 68 2.35 2.28 12.36
N ARG A 69 3.16 2.67 13.36
CA ARG A 69 4.62 2.49 13.37
C ARG A 69 5.36 3.13 12.18
N GLN A 70 4.87 4.26 11.69
CA GLN A 70 5.51 5.02 10.60
C GLN A 70 6.52 6.07 11.07
N SER A 71 6.67 6.25 12.39
CA SER A 71 7.69 7.15 12.98
C SER A 71 9.11 6.79 12.53
N PRO A 72 10.00 7.78 12.32
CA PRO A 72 11.41 7.57 12.03
C PRO A 72 12.17 6.72 13.06
N THR A 73 11.63 6.58 14.28
CA THR A 73 12.21 5.74 15.33
C THR A 73 12.07 4.24 15.05
N PHE A 74 11.19 3.82 14.13
CA PHE A 74 11.06 2.43 13.71
C PHE A 74 11.98 2.13 12.52
N SER A 75 12.49 0.89 12.45
CA SER A 75 13.30 0.45 11.32
C SER A 75 12.51 0.49 10.01
N THR A 76 13.20 0.71 8.88
CA THR A 76 12.57 0.69 7.54
C THR A 76 11.73 -0.56 7.33
N LEU A 77 12.28 -1.75 7.59
CA LEU A 77 11.55 -3.02 7.49
C LEU A 77 10.25 -3.04 8.33
N THR A 78 10.25 -2.43 9.52
CA THR A 78 9.04 -2.33 10.36
C THR A 78 8.02 -1.38 9.73
N ARG A 79 8.46 -0.24 9.20
CA ARG A 79 7.59 0.75 8.55
C ARG A 79 6.94 0.17 7.30
N GLU A 80 7.72 -0.51 6.45
CA GLU A 80 7.22 -1.22 5.26
C GLU A 80 6.17 -2.29 5.65
N LEU A 81 6.50 -3.17 6.60
CA LEU A 81 5.57 -4.21 7.04
C LEU A 81 4.25 -3.61 7.55
N HIS A 82 4.33 -2.57 8.37
CA HIS A 82 3.14 -1.95 8.94
C HIS A 82 2.34 -1.12 7.93
N ALA A 83 2.96 -0.60 6.87
CA ALA A 83 2.26 -0.01 5.74
C ALA A 83 1.46 -1.08 4.97
N TRP A 84 2.07 -2.24 4.70
CA TRP A 84 1.36 -3.38 4.10
C TRP A 84 0.23 -3.93 4.96
N ILE A 85 0.43 -3.99 6.29
CA ILE A 85 -0.62 -4.42 7.22
C ILE A 85 -1.81 -3.46 7.16
N TRP A 86 -1.54 -2.15 7.15
CA TRP A 86 -2.61 -1.16 6.99
C TRP A 86 -3.31 -1.32 5.64
N ALA A 87 -2.54 -1.51 4.56
CA ALA A 87 -3.08 -1.71 3.22
C ALA A 87 -4.03 -2.91 3.16
N LYS A 88 -3.65 -4.07 3.74
CA LYS A 88 -4.47 -5.27 3.74
C LYS A 88 -5.76 -5.11 4.54
N LYS A 89 -5.69 -4.46 5.70
CA LYS A 89 -6.88 -4.20 6.55
C LYS A 89 -7.91 -3.29 5.89
N ASN A 90 -7.46 -2.36 5.05
CA ASN A 90 -8.33 -1.40 4.39
C ASN A 90 -8.66 -1.81 2.94
N ALA A 91 -8.15 -2.93 2.45
CA ALA A 91 -8.44 -3.35 1.09
C ALA A 91 -9.90 -3.81 0.96
N LEU A 92 -10.59 -3.36 -0.09
CA LEU A 92 -11.90 -3.91 -0.50
C LEU A 92 -11.79 -5.40 -0.82
N VAL A 93 -10.65 -5.79 -1.41
CA VAL A 93 -10.31 -7.17 -1.71
C VAL A 93 -8.81 -7.34 -1.64
N TRP A 94 -8.38 -8.41 -0.96
CA TRP A 94 -6.99 -8.84 -0.95
C TRP A 94 -6.87 -10.16 -1.72
N THR A 95 -6.32 -10.10 -2.93
CA THR A 95 -6.20 -11.28 -3.80
C THR A 95 -4.82 -11.93 -3.68
N ASP A 96 -4.65 -13.13 -4.24
CA ASP A 96 -3.34 -13.80 -4.33
C ASP A 96 -2.31 -12.95 -5.08
N THR A 97 -2.74 -12.09 -6.01
CA THR A 97 -1.85 -11.12 -6.67
C THR A 97 -1.38 -10.04 -5.69
N ALA A 98 -2.27 -9.54 -4.82
CA ALA A 98 -1.91 -8.61 -3.77
C ALA A 98 -0.90 -9.24 -2.80
N GLU A 99 -1.19 -10.47 -2.37
CA GLU A 99 -0.33 -11.25 -1.48
C GLU A 99 1.06 -11.46 -2.09
N ARG A 100 1.13 -11.87 -3.36
CA ARG A 100 2.41 -12.06 -4.07
C ARG A 100 3.22 -10.77 -4.19
N ILE A 101 2.57 -9.65 -4.53
CA ILE A 101 3.25 -8.34 -4.65
C ILE A 101 3.84 -7.93 -3.30
N MET A 102 3.06 -8.03 -2.23
CA MET A 102 3.52 -7.71 -0.87
C MET A 102 4.69 -8.60 -0.45
N ARG A 103 4.59 -9.93 -0.66
CA ARG A 103 5.68 -10.86 -0.31
C ARG A 103 6.96 -10.54 -1.07
N SER A 104 6.87 -10.33 -2.40
CA SER A 104 8.03 -9.96 -3.20
C SER A 104 8.66 -8.64 -2.75
N ALA A 105 7.85 -7.65 -2.34
CA ALA A 105 8.37 -6.41 -1.78
C ALA A 105 9.10 -6.67 -0.46
N MET A 106 8.49 -7.40 0.47
CA MET A 106 9.09 -7.69 1.77
C MET A 106 10.33 -8.60 1.70
N ASP A 107 10.38 -9.50 0.73
CA ASP A 107 11.56 -10.32 0.44
C ASP A 107 12.75 -9.44 0.01
N SER A 108 12.51 -8.36 -0.75
CA SER A 108 13.56 -7.40 -1.12
C SER A 108 14.14 -6.64 0.08
N TYR A 109 13.37 -6.53 1.17
CA TYR A 109 13.82 -5.98 2.45
C TYR A 109 14.40 -7.04 3.40
N GLY A 110 14.46 -8.32 2.99
CA GLY A 110 15.04 -9.40 3.78
C GLY A 110 14.27 -9.71 5.07
N TRP A 111 12.93 -9.62 5.04
CA TRP A 111 12.10 -9.91 6.22
C TRP A 111 12.32 -11.35 6.76
N GLN A 112 12.36 -11.49 8.08
CA GLN A 112 12.63 -12.75 8.74
C GLN A 112 11.33 -13.42 9.21
N GLN A 113 11.43 -14.61 9.79
CA GLN A 113 10.28 -15.37 10.28
C GLN A 113 9.42 -14.55 11.24
N ARG A 114 10.03 -13.74 12.11
CA ARG A 114 9.30 -12.84 13.01
C ARG A 114 8.34 -11.90 12.28
N GLN A 115 8.77 -11.29 11.17
CA GLN A 115 7.91 -10.41 10.38
C GLN A 115 6.81 -11.18 9.65
N LYS A 116 7.13 -12.37 9.15
CA LYS A 116 6.17 -13.29 8.53
C LYS A 116 5.09 -13.69 9.53
N ASP A 117 5.47 -14.05 10.76
CA ASP A 117 4.52 -14.39 11.82
C ASP A 117 3.62 -13.21 12.19
N ILE A 118 4.17 -11.98 12.23
CA ILE A 118 3.36 -10.77 12.44
C ILE A 118 2.36 -10.60 11.28
N TRP A 119 2.79 -10.80 10.04
CA TRP A 119 1.90 -10.75 8.88
C TRP A 119 0.76 -11.76 9.01
N GLU A 120 1.06 -13.04 9.22
CA GLU A 120 0.05 -14.11 9.30
C GLU A 120 -0.97 -13.89 10.42
N ARG A 121 -0.51 -13.43 11.61
CA ARG A 121 -1.38 -13.17 12.77
C ARG A 121 -2.37 -12.05 12.53
N VAL A 122 -1.99 -11.05 11.74
CA VAL A 122 -2.87 -9.91 11.45
C VAL A 122 -3.85 -10.23 10.32
N THR A 123 -3.71 -11.42 9.71
CA THR A 123 -4.49 -11.88 8.56
C THR A 123 -5.32 -13.13 8.85
N SER A 124 -5.22 -13.65 10.08
CA SER A 124 -6.06 -14.71 10.65
C SER A 124 -7.30 -14.07 11.31
#